data_AF-A0AAN0J5A5-F1
#
_entry.id   AF-A0AAN0J5A5-F1
#
_cell.length_a   1.000
_cell.length_b   1.000
_cell.length_c   1.000
_cell.angle_alpha   90.00
_cell.angle_beta   90.00
_cell.angle_gamma   90.00
#
_symmetry.space_group_name_H-M   'P 1'
#
loop_
_entity.id
_entity.type
_entity.pdbx_description
1 polymer ?
#
loop_
_entity_poly.entity_id
_entity_poly.type
_entity_poly.pdbx_seq_one_letter_code
_entity_poly.pdbx_strand_id
1 'polypeptide(L)'
;MDKHVEVLSEVSGIASSPLTPQIFASAGQEHMDKYGTKPEHFAKIAEKNHRHSVNNPNSQFRDEYTLQDILKSKMVHEPLTKLQCCPTSDGSAAAIVCSESFVRRHNLQSKAVEIVAMTMRTDFPSTFKEKSGMKLVGYDMTKAAAEEIYRKTGYRPQDIDVIELHDCFSCNELITYEALGLCPPGKAGEMIDRGDNTYGGKYVINPSGGLISKGHPLGATGLAQCAELCWQLRGAAGKRQVASAKVALQHNLGLGGAVVVTLYRLGFPQQANRSNIKTTVSSSTTGATMKCTPFFDEVETRMKTEGSSMVKKIKGSFLFKITGGDGKVHEWLVDLKSGSGSVTKGTGLKGDCTIIMKDGDFMDMITGKIGAQKAFFSGKLKITGNTGLAMKLQSIMPEKPKSKL
;
A
#
# COMPACT_ATOMS: atom_id res chain seq x y z
N MET A 1 19.32 7.88 26.19
CA MET A 1 18.22 7.08 26.76
C MET A 1 18.04 7.40 28.24
N ASP A 2 19.13 7.48 29.02
CA ASP A 2 19.13 7.69 30.48
C ASP A 2 18.24 8.85 30.95
N LYS A 3 18.36 10.03 30.31
CA LYS A 3 17.49 11.19 30.62
C LYS A 3 15.99 10.91 30.47
N HIS A 4 15.60 10.07 29.52
CA HIS A 4 14.18 9.74 29.39
C HIS A 4 13.70 8.83 30.52
N VAL A 5 14.58 7.94 31.00
CA VAL A 5 14.28 7.03 32.12
C VAL A 5 14.18 7.81 33.43
N GLU A 6 15.06 8.79 33.63
CA GLU A 6 15.01 9.71 34.76
C GLU A 6 13.67 10.46 34.80
N VAL A 7 13.29 11.09 33.67
CA VAL A 7 12.00 11.80 33.57
C VAL A 7 10.82 10.86 33.73
N LEU A 8 10.85 9.65 33.14
CA LEU A 8 9.80 8.65 33.35
C LEU A 8 9.61 8.34 34.84
N SER A 9 10.72 8.14 35.56
CA SER A 9 10.68 7.88 37.00
C SER A 9 10.02 9.02 37.78
N GLU A 10 10.20 10.26 37.34
CA GLU A 10 9.55 11.43 37.95
C GLU A 10 8.07 11.58 37.55
N VAL A 11 7.70 11.17 36.33
CA VAL A 11 6.33 11.33 35.78
C VAL A 11 5.38 10.25 36.29
N SER A 12 5.80 8.99 36.28
CA SER A 12 4.93 7.85 36.57
C SER A 12 5.59 6.76 37.43
N GLY A 13 6.84 6.95 37.83
CA GLY A 13 7.65 5.89 38.43
C GLY A 13 8.06 4.81 37.42
N ILE A 14 8.81 3.81 37.89
CA ILE A 14 9.28 2.68 37.08
C ILE A 14 8.62 1.40 37.59
N ALA A 15 7.89 0.71 36.71
CA ALA A 15 7.29 -0.58 36.95
C ALA A 15 8.16 -1.75 36.43
N SER A 16 7.77 -2.99 36.72
CA SER A 16 8.46 -4.21 36.29
C SER A 16 8.22 -4.58 34.82
N SER A 17 7.28 -3.93 34.13
CA SER A 17 7.03 -4.09 32.69
C SER A 17 8.21 -3.58 31.84
N PRO A 18 8.32 -3.93 30.54
CA PRO A 18 9.38 -3.39 29.69
C PRO A 18 9.34 -1.85 29.63
N LEU A 19 10.52 -1.22 29.58
CA LEU A 19 10.67 0.24 29.72
C LEU A 19 9.98 1.06 28.62
N THR A 20 10.14 0.67 27.34
CA THR A 20 9.58 1.44 26.22
C THR A 20 8.05 1.53 26.27
N PRO A 21 7.29 0.44 26.52
CA PRO A 21 5.85 0.55 26.81
C PRO A 21 5.50 1.53 27.92
N GLN A 22 6.27 1.57 29.03
CA GLN A 22 6.03 2.52 30.12
C GLN A 22 6.17 3.97 29.64
N ILE A 23 7.21 4.27 28.86
CA ILE A 23 7.46 5.60 28.32
C ILE A 23 6.25 6.08 27.48
N PHE A 24 5.75 5.27 26.55
CA PHE A 24 4.60 5.66 25.72
C PHE A 24 3.26 5.55 26.45
N ALA A 25 3.12 4.67 27.43
CA ALA A 25 1.93 4.59 28.26
C ALA A 25 1.76 5.83 29.15
N SER A 26 2.86 6.39 29.69
CA SER A 26 2.80 7.63 30.47
C SER A 26 2.23 8.80 29.66
N ALA A 27 2.50 8.86 28.35
CA ALA A 27 1.88 9.81 27.44
C ALA A 27 0.38 9.59 27.24
N GLY A 28 -0.03 8.32 27.15
CA GLY A 28 -1.45 7.95 27.09
C GLY A 28 -2.19 8.31 28.38
N GLN A 29 -1.60 8.00 29.53
CA GLN A 29 -2.14 8.33 30.84
C GLN A 29 -2.30 9.85 31.02
N GLU A 30 -1.27 10.63 30.69
CA GLU A 30 -1.36 12.10 30.72
C GLU A 30 -2.52 12.61 29.84
N HIS A 31 -2.71 12.02 28.65
CA HIS A 31 -3.79 12.42 27.75
C HIS A 31 -5.17 12.06 28.32
N MET A 32 -5.31 10.90 28.97
CA MET A 32 -6.52 10.51 29.70
C MET A 32 -6.82 11.49 30.83
N ASP A 33 -5.83 11.78 31.68
CA ASP A 33 -5.98 12.66 32.84
C ASP A 33 -6.35 14.09 32.43
N LYS A 34 -5.75 14.58 31.34
CA LYS A 34 -5.92 15.95 30.87
C LYS A 34 -7.19 16.18 30.06
N TYR A 35 -7.59 15.21 29.24
CA TYR A 35 -8.64 15.40 28.23
C TYR A 35 -9.80 14.42 28.34
N GLY A 36 -9.77 13.45 29.26
CA GLY A 36 -10.83 12.47 29.44
C GLY A 36 -10.89 11.42 28.32
N THR A 37 -9.79 11.24 27.59
CA THR A 37 -9.62 10.12 26.64
C THR A 37 -9.80 8.81 27.37
N LYS A 38 -10.40 7.83 26.68
CA LYS A 38 -10.74 6.55 27.29
C LYS A 38 -9.80 5.44 26.81
N PRO A 39 -9.56 4.38 27.61
CA PRO A 39 -8.81 3.21 27.19
C PRO A 39 -9.30 2.62 25.84
N GLU A 40 -10.61 2.67 25.59
CA GLU A 40 -11.22 2.19 24.36
C GLU A 40 -10.77 2.97 23.12
N HIS A 41 -10.40 4.25 23.25
CA HIS A 41 -9.88 5.04 22.12
C HIS A 41 -8.52 4.50 21.65
N PHE A 42 -7.64 4.13 22.58
CA PHE A 42 -6.36 3.48 22.25
C PHE A 42 -6.58 2.09 21.64
N ALA A 43 -7.53 1.31 22.18
CA ALA A 43 -7.84 -0.02 21.66
C ALA A 43 -8.44 0.04 20.23
N LYS A 44 -9.28 1.03 19.93
CA LYS A 44 -9.83 1.27 18.57
C LYS A 44 -8.74 1.58 17.53
N ILE A 45 -7.65 2.24 17.93
CA ILE A 45 -6.51 2.47 17.05
C ILE A 45 -5.87 1.14 16.63
N ALA A 46 -5.66 0.23 17.59
CA ALA A 46 -5.10 -1.08 17.31
C ALA A 46 -6.05 -1.94 16.47
N GLU A 47 -7.36 -1.95 16.79
CA GLU A 47 -8.40 -2.60 15.96
C GLU A 47 -8.31 -2.14 14.50
N LYS A 48 -8.24 -0.82 14.27
CA LYS A 48 -8.10 -0.23 12.94
C LYS A 48 -6.82 -0.68 12.23
N ASN A 49 -5.68 -0.69 12.92
CA ASN A 49 -4.40 -1.12 12.34
C ASN A 49 -4.41 -2.62 11.96
N HIS A 50 -4.92 -3.49 12.83
CA HIS A 50 -5.07 -4.92 12.53
C HIS A 50 -6.03 -5.17 11.37
N ARG A 51 -7.17 -4.46 11.30
CA ARG A 51 -8.08 -4.53 10.14
C ARG A 51 -7.39 -4.11 8.83
N HIS A 52 -6.58 -3.05 8.84
CA HIS A 52 -5.82 -2.61 7.66
C HIS A 52 -4.77 -3.66 7.23
N SER A 53 -4.14 -4.33 8.21
CA SER A 53 -3.05 -5.27 8.00
C SER A 53 -3.42 -6.51 7.16
N VAL A 54 -4.69 -6.93 7.19
CA VAL A 54 -5.21 -8.09 6.43
C VAL A 54 -4.86 -7.98 4.95
N ASN A 55 -4.90 -6.74 4.44
CA ASN A 55 -4.64 -6.39 3.05
C ASN A 55 -3.16 -6.16 2.72
N ASN A 56 -2.26 -6.26 3.70
CA ASN A 56 -0.83 -6.08 3.53
C ASN A 56 -0.08 -7.43 3.54
N PRO A 57 0.42 -7.92 2.39
CA PRO A 57 1.17 -9.17 2.35
C PRO A 57 2.53 -9.09 3.06
N ASN A 58 3.05 -7.88 3.32
CA ASN A 58 4.33 -7.66 4.01
C ASN A 58 4.16 -7.50 5.53
N SER A 59 2.93 -7.58 6.06
CA SER A 59 2.66 -7.40 7.48
C SER A 59 2.93 -8.69 8.26
N GLN A 60 3.62 -8.61 9.40
CA GLN A 60 3.89 -9.77 10.26
C GLN A 60 2.58 -10.39 10.78
N PHE A 61 1.64 -9.55 11.21
CA PHE A 61 0.29 -9.98 11.58
C PHE A 61 -0.69 -9.52 10.51
N ARG A 62 -1.61 -10.43 10.15
CA ARG A 62 -2.64 -10.22 9.11
C ARG A 62 -4.01 -10.72 9.57
N ASP A 63 -4.16 -10.90 10.87
CA ASP A 63 -5.41 -11.29 11.53
C ASP A 63 -6.19 -10.02 11.88
N GLU A 64 -7.51 -10.08 11.72
CA GLU A 64 -8.41 -9.03 12.19
C GLU A 64 -8.90 -9.39 13.59
N TYR A 65 -8.95 -8.39 14.48
CA TYR A 65 -9.38 -8.54 15.87
C TYR A 65 -10.53 -7.58 16.15
N THR A 66 -11.48 -7.99 16.97
CA THR A 66 -12.52 -7.08 17.48
C THR A 66 -11.96 -6.19 18.58
N LEU A 67 -12.59 -5.04 18.83
CA LEU A 67 -12.27 -4.18 19.98
C LEU A 67 -12.19 -4.96 21.31
N GLN A 68 -13.08 -5.95 21.50
CA GLN A 68 -13.09 -6.78 22.70
C GLN A 68 -11.88 -7.72 22.78
N ASP A 69 -11.41 -8.24 21.65
CA ASP A 69 -10.18 -9.04 21.61
C ASP A 69 -8.96 -8.19 21.99
N ILE A 70 -8.90 -6.94 21.51
CA ILE A 70 -7.82 -6.00 21.86
C ILE A 70 -7.83 -5.71 23.36
N LEU A 71 -8.99 -5.35 23.92
CA LEU A 71 -9.15 -5.00 25.34
C LEU A 71 -8.87 -6.19 26.28
N LYS A 72 -9.23 -7.42 25.88
CA LYS A 72 -8.99 -8.64 26.68
C LYS A 72 -7.60 -9.24 26.49
N SER A 73 -6.82 -8.76 25.52
CA SER A 73 -5.47 -9.26 25.32
C SER A 73 -4.56 -8.92 26.52
N LYS A 74 -3.50 -9.71 26.73
CA LYS A 74 -2.61 -9.60 27.89
C LYS A 74 -2.17 -8.15 28.12
N MET A 75 -2.43 -7.60 29.31
CA MET A 75 -1.92 -6.29 29.72
C MET A 75 -0.39 -6.29 29.70
N VAL A 76 0.21 -5.28 29.07
CA VAL A 76 1.66 -5.07 29.06
C VAL A 76 2.03 -4.01 30.10
N HIS A 77 1.36 -2.86 30.03
CA HIS A 77 1.44 -1.77 30.99
C HIS A 77 0.23 -0.87 30.75
N GLU A 78 -0.53 -0.52 31.77
CA GLU A 78 -1.78 0.25 31.60
C GLU A 78 -1.53 1.59 30.87
N PRO A 79 -2.32 1.98 29.84
CA PRO A 79 -3.53 1.32 29.30
C PRO A 79 -3.27 0.35 28.13
N LEU A 80 -2.01 -0.01 27.87
CA LEU A 80 -1.57 -0.82 26.72
C LEU A 80 -1.68 -2.33 26.99
N THR A 81 -2.52 -2.97 26.18
CA THR A 81 -2.58 -4.42 26.02
C THR A 81 -1.64 -4.90 24.91
N LYS A 82 -1.35 -6.20 24.85
CA LYS A 82 -0.39 -6.80 23.91
C LYS A 82 -0.70 -6.44 22.46
N LEU A 83 -1.97 -6.44 22.05
CA LEU A 83 -2.36 -6.15 20.67
C LEU A 83 -2.30 -4.65 20.32
N GLN A 84 -2.00 -3.79 21.29
CA GLN A 84 -1.76 -2.36 21.11
C GLN A 84 -0.26 -1.99 21.01
N CYS A 85 0.63 -3.00 21.10
CA CYS A 85 2.08 -2.83 21.06
C CYS A 85 2.64 -3.44 19.76
N CYS A 86 3.55 -2.75 19.08
CA CYS A 86 4.23 -3.32 17.91
C CYS A 86 5.10 -4.53 18.31
N PRO A 87 5.11 -5.62 17.52
CA PRO A 87 6.04 -6.71 17.72
C PRO A 87 7.46 -6.34 17.28
N THR A 88 8.45 -7.04 17.83
CA THR A 88 9.81 -7.07 17.29
C THR A 88 9.82 -7.88 15.99
N SER A 89 10.50 -7.39 14.97
CA SER A 89 10.46 -7.99 13.64
C SER A 89 11.78 -7.82 12.91
N ASP A 90 12.09 -8.79 12.05
CA ASP A 90 13.18 -8.70 11.09
C ASP A 90 12.63 -8.32 9.72
N GLY A 91 13.33 -7.43 9.02
CA GLY A 91 12.92 -6.98 7.70
C GLY A 91 13.80 -5.88 7.15
N SER A 92 13.66 -5.61 5.85
CA SER A 92 14.37 -4.56 5.15
C SER A 92 13.44 -3.81 4.20
N ALA A 93 13.78 -2.56 3.93
CA ALA A 93 13.12 -1.73 2.92
C ALA A 93 14.16 -0.80 2.31
N ALA A 94 13.93 -0.35 1.08
CA ALA A 94 14.85 0.53 0.36
C ALA A 94 14.08 1.51 -0.53
N ALA A 95 14.66 2.69 -0.74
CA ALA A 95 14.17 3.69 -1.66
C ALA A 95 15.32 4.15 -2.57
N ILE A 96 15.04 4.35 -3.85
CA ILE A 96 15.98 4.94 -4.80
C ILE A 96 15.56 6.39 -4.99
N VAL A 97 16.45 7.32 -4.63
CA VAL A 97 16.24 8.75 -4.80
C VAL A 97 17.01 9.22 -6.04
N CYS A 98 16.32 9.96 -6.91
CA CYS A 98 16.88 10.44 -8.17
C CYS A 98 16.61 11.93 -8.35
N SER A 99 17.51 12.62 -9.04
CA SER A 99 17.24 13.98 -9.53
C SER A 99 16.17 13.95 -10.63
N GLU A 100 15.50 15.08 -10.84
CA GLU A 100 14.58 15.25 -11.98
C GLU A 100 15.27 14.97 -13.32
N SER A 101 16.53 15.41 -13.49
CA SER A 101 17.30 15.16 -14.71
C SER A 101 17.51 13.67 -14.98
N PHE A 102 17.75 12.87 -13.94
CA PHE A 102 17.85 11.42 -14.05
C PHE A 102 16.50 10.80 -14.42
N VAL A 103 15.41 11.21 -13.75
CA VAL A 103 14.05 10.75 -14.05
C VAL A 103 13.68 11.00 -15.51
N ARG A 104 13.98 12.20 -16.03
CA ARG A 104 13.71 12.57 -17.44
C ARG A 104 14.58 11.78 -18.41
N ARG A 105 15.88 11.65 -18.13
CA ARG A 105 16.83 10.89 -18.97
C ARG A 105 16.43 9.42 -19.10
N HIS A 106 15.89 8.83 -18.04
CA HIS A 106 15.51 7.41 -17.99
C HIS A 106 14.01 7.13 -18.17
N ASN A 107 13.21 8.14 -18.54
CA ASN A 107 11.77 8.02 -18.77
C ASN A 107 10.98 7.43 -17.57
N LEU A 108 11.32 7.84 -16.34
CA LEU A 108 10.76 7.30 -15.10
C LEU A 108 9.61 8.13 -14.49
N GLN A 109 9.14 9.16 -15.20
CA GLN A 109 8.18 10.14 -14.71
C GLN A 109 6.86 9.51 -14.20
N SER A 110 6.37 8.45 -14.85
CA SER A 110 5.12 7.77 -14.48
C SER A 110 5.18 7.07 -13.12
N LYS A 111 6.38 6.83 -12.59
CA LYS A 111 6.61 6.20 -11.28
C LYS A 111 7.23 7.16 -10.26
N ALA A 112 7.58 8.38 -10.67
CA ALA A 112 8.30 9.31 -9.83
C ALA A 112 7.38 9.96 -8.79
N VAL A 113 7.65 9.66 -7.53
CA VAL A 113 7.04 10.30 -6.37
C VAL A 113 8.05 11.33 -5.85
N GLU A 114 7.63 12.58 -5.84
CA GLU A 114 8.42 13.72 -5.38
C GLU A 114 8.36 13.81 -3.85
N ILE A 115 9.52 13.94 -3.21
CA ILE A 115 9.63 14.43 -1.84
C ILE A 115 9.46 15.95 -1.90
N VAL A 116 8.29 16.45 -1.53
CA VAL A 116 7.96 17.88 -1.60
C VAL A 116 8.73 18.66 -0.53
N ALA A 117 8.79 18.08 0.66
CA ALA A 117 9.62 18.58 1.75
C ALA A 117 9.90 17.44 2.73
N MET A 118 10.97 17.61 3.49
CA MET A 118 11.36 16.74 4.60
C MET A 118 11.91 17.62 5.71
N THR A 119 11.47 17.38 6.94
CA THR A 119 11.88 18.15 8.12
C THR A 119 12.25 17.19 9.24
N MET A 120 13.38 17.46 9.87
CA MET A 120 13.82 16.75 11.06
C MET A 120 13.79 17.69 12.27
N ARG A 121 13.36 17.17 13.42
CA ARG A 121 13.50 17.82 14.72
C ARG A 121 14.06 16.84 15.73
N THR A 122 14.82 17.36 16.67
CA THR A 122 15.36 16.63 17.82
C THR A 122 14.75 17.17 19.11
N ASP A 123 15.08 16.54 20.23
CA ASP A 123 14.56 16.90 21.55
C ASP A 123 14.69 18.40 21.86
N PHE A 124 13.65 18.94 22.49
CA PHE A 124 13.62 20.30 23.03
C PHE A 124 13.86 20.26 24.55
N PRO A 125 14.16 21.41 25.19
CA PRO A 125 14.19 21.47 26.65
C PRO A 125 12.90 20.96 27.31
N SER A 126 11.77 21.11 26.64
CA SER A 126 10.45 20.65 27.11
C SER A 126 10.36 19.13 27.26
N THR A 127 11.14 18.34 26.50
CA THR A 127 11.22 16.88 26.65
C THR A 127 11.66 16.50 28.07
N PHE A 128 12.59 17.25 28.66
CA PHE A 128 13.26 16.85 29.91
C PHE A 128 12.90 17.69 31.13
N LYS A 129 12.32 18.89 30.94
CA LYS A 129 12.09 19.85 32.04
C LYS A 129 10.65 19.95 32.50
N GLU A 130 9.69 19.58 31.67
CA GLU A 130 8.27 19.85 31.92
C GLU A 130 7.51 18.67 32.55
N LYS A 131 8.16 17.54 32.79
CA LYS A 131 7.55 16.36 33.45
C LYS A 131 6.23 15.93 32.79
N SER A 132 6.23 15.85 31.47
CA SER A 132 5.09 15.45 30.64
C SER A 132 5.47 14.19 29.86
N GLY A 133 4.68 13.11 30.03
CA GLY A 133 4.81 11.88 29.26
C GLY A 133 4.63 12.11 27.76
N MET A 134 3.68 12.98 27.36
CA MET A 134 3.47 13.35 25.95
C MET A 134 4.71 14.02 25.34
N LYS A 135 5.34 14.95 26.09
CA LYS A 135 6.55 15.63 25.62
C LYS A 135 7.77 14.72 25.63
N LEU A 136 7.86 13.84 26.63
CA LEU A 136 8.91 12.83 26.76
C LEU A 136 8.98 11.90 25.54
N VAL A 137 7.83 11.64 24.90
CA VAL A 137 7.76 10.81 23.68
C VAL A 137 7.77 11.59 22.38
N GLY A 138 8.02 12.91 22.43
CA GLY A 138 8.27 13.72 21.25
C GLY A 138 7.06 14.43 20.66
N TYR A 139 6.02 14.73 21.45
CA TYR A 139 4.90 15.53 20.99
C TYR A 139 5.34 16.89 20.41
N ASP A 140 6.19 17.63 21.15
CA ASP A 140 6.69 18.95 20.71
C ASP A 140 7.62 18.84 19.50
N MET A 141 8.42 17.78 19.41
CA MET A 141 9.24 17.49 18.22
C MET A 141 8.36 17.32 16.98
N THR A 142 7.34 16.46 17.10
CA THR A 142 6.40 16.15 16.02
C THR A 142 5.65 17.39 15.57
N LYS A 143 5.12 18.16 16.53
CA LYS A 143 4.42 19.41 16.28
C LYS A 143 5.31 20.41 15.55
N ALA A 144 6.52 20.63 16.02
CA ALA A 144 7.45 21.57 15.40
C ALA A 144 7.88 21.15 13.98
N ALA A 145 8.06 19.84 13.74
CA ALA A 145 8.37 19.33 12.40
C ALA A 145 7.17 19.48 11.45
N ALA A 146 5.97 19.17 11.90
CA ALA A 146 4.74 19.34 11.12
C ALA A 146 4.46 20.83 10.80
N GLU A 147 4.54 21.72 11.79
CA GLU A 147 4.37 23.15 11.57
C GLU A 147 5.40 23.71 10.58
N GLU A 148 6.66 23.27 10.66
CA GLU A 148 7.67 23.68 9.69
C GLU A 148 7.35 23.18 8.28
N ILE A 149 6.96 21.92 8.12
CA ILE A 149 6.71 21.37 6.78
C ILE A 149 5.50 22.02 6.13
N TYR A 150 4.44 22.29 6.88
CA TYR A 150 3.27 23.03 6.40
C TYR A 150 3.64 24.47 6.03
N ARG A 151 4.42 25.17 6.86
CA ARG A 151 4.90 26.53 6.56
C ARG A 151 5.77 26.59 5.30
N LYS A 152 6.67 25.61 5.10
CA LYS A 152 7.57 25.56 3.94
C LYS A 152 6.87 25.28 2.62
N THR A 153 5.80 24.49 2.66
CA THR A 153 5.14 23.97 1.46
C THR A 153 3.82 24.66 1.13
N GLY A 154 3.21 25.35 2.10
CA GLY A 154 1.88 25.91 1.99
C GLY A 154 0.75 24.88 2.16
N TYR A 155 1.07 23.59 2.27
CA TYR A 155 0.08 22.56 2.60
C TYR A 155 -0.43 22.71 4.03
N ARG A 156 -1.66 22.25 4.24
CA ARG A 156 -2.32 22.17 5.54
C ARG A 156 -2.62 20.72 5.89
N PRO A 157 -2.87 20.40 7.18
CA PRO A 157 -3.30 19.06 7.58
C PRO A 157 -4.51 18.54 6.80
N GLN A 158 -5.41 19.41 6.32
CA GLN A 158 -6.61 19.02 5.57
C GLN A 158 -6.33 18.66 4.11
N ASP A 159 -5.15 18.97 3.58
CA ASP A 159 -4.74 18.64 2.21
C ASP A 159 -4.13 17.23 2.09
N ILE A 160 -3.94 16.53 3.23
CA ILE A 160 -3.29 15.23 3.29
C ILE A 160 -4.32 14.12 3.12
N ASP A 161 -4.12 13.23 2.14
CA ASP A 161 -5.07 12.16 1.83
C ASP A 161 -4.74 10.84 2.55
N VAL A 162 -3.44 10.54 2.69
CA VAL A 162 -2.96 9.26 3.24
C VAL A 162 -1.75 9.48 4.13
N ILE A 163 -1.72 8.79 5.27
CA ILE A 163 -0.70 8.97 6.30
C ILE A 163 -0.09 7.63 6.68
N GLU A 164 1.23 7.58 6.79
CA GLU A 164 1.96 6.52 7.50
C GLU A 164 2.70 7.16 8.67
N LEU A 165 2.29 6.84 9.88
CA LEU A 165 2.85 7.41 11.11
C LEU A 165 3.49 6.34 12.01
N HIS A 166 4.21 6.80 13.03
CA HIS A 166 4.98 5.94 13.94
C HIS A 166 4.13 5.41 15.11
N ASP A 167 3.27 4.43 14.85
CA ASP A 167 2.42 3.76 15.84
C ASP A 167 3.13 2.61 16.57
N CYS A 168 4.29 2.86 17.19
CA CYS A 168 4.96 1.83 18.01
C CYS A 168 4.03 1.30 19.13
N PHE A 169 3.18 2.18 19.65
CA PHE A 169 2.07 1.88 20.56
C PHE A 169 0.85 2.72 20.17
N SER A 170 -0.36 2.24 20.47
CA SER A 170 -1.61 2.98 20.20
C SER A 170 -1.64 4.37 20.86
N CYS A 171 -1.06 4.52 22.05
CA CYS A 171 -0.90 5.82 22.73
C CYS A 171 -0.13 6.83 21.87
N ASN A 172 0.95 6.39 21.19
CA ASN A 172 1.74 7.30 20.36
C ASN A 172 0.98 7.75 19.12
N GLU A 173 0.24 6.85 18.48
CA GLU A 173 -0.61 7.21 17.34
C GLU A 173 -1.68 8.24 17.74
N LEU A 174 -2.33 8.06 18.90
CA LEU A 174 -3.37 8.97 19.38
C LEU A 174 -2.86 10.41 19.52
N ILE A 175 -1.77 10.60 20.26
CA ILE A 175 -1.22 11.96 20.48
C ILE A 175 -0.60 12.55 19.21
N THR A 176 -0.15 11.68 18.28
CA THR A 176 0.41 12.11 16.99
C THR A 176 -0.67 12.74 16.10
N TYR A 177 -1.94 12.34 16.20
CA TYR A 177 -3.02 13.00 15.46
C TYR A 177 -3.11 14.50 15.76
N GLU A 178 -2.96 14.85 17.03
CA GLU A 178 -3.03 16.24 17.51
C GLU A 178 -1.73 16.98 17.17
N ALA A 179 -0.58 16.34 17.35
CA ALA A 179 0.72 16.93 17.03
C ALA A 179 0.88 17.23 15.53
N LEU A 180 0.35 16.37 14.64
CA LEU A 180 0.31 16.61 13.19
C LEU A 180 -0.76 17.62 12.75
N GLY A 181 -1.63 18.06 13.67
CA GLY A 181 -2.71 19.01 13.40
C GLY A 181 -3.92 18.42 12.69
N LEU A 182 -4.12 17.09 12.72
CA LEU A 182 -5.26 16.42 12.09
C LEU A 182 -6.57 16.70 12.84
N CYS A 183 -6.47 16.89 14.15
CA CYS A 183 -7.53 17.36 15.04
C CYS A 183 -6.96 18.32 16.11
N PRO A 184 -7.81 19.15 16.75
CA PRO A 184 -7.37 20.00 17.87
C PRO A 184 -6.87 19.17 19.08
N PRO A 185 -6.03 19.76 19.95
CA PRO A 185 -5.61 19.09 21.19
C PRO A 185 -6.79 18.61 22.04
N GLY A 186 -6.69 17.39 22.57
CA GLY A 186 -7.74 16.71 23.33
C GLY A 186 -8.91 16.18 22.51
N LYS A 187 -8.88 16.28 21.17
CA LYS A 187 -9.98 15.84 20.28
C LYS A 187 -9.68 14.56 19.51
N ALA A 188 -8.56 13.89 19.78
CA ALA A 188 -8.23 12.62 19.15
C ALA A 188 -9.28 11.52 19.41
N GLY A 189 -9.83 11.44 20.63
CA GLY A 189 -10.89 10.48 20.96
C GLY A 189 -12.14 10.65 20.08
N GLU A 190 -12.59 11.88 19.87
CA GLU A 190 -13.73 12.17 18.99
C GLU A 190 -13.42 11.86 17.51
N MET A 191 -12.19 12.12 17.06
CA MET A 191 -11.72 11.76 15.71
C MET A 191 -11.78 10.24 15.50
N ILE A 192 -11.34 9.47 16.50
CA ILE A 192 -11.39 8.00 16.47
C ILE A 192 -12.83 7.50 16.46
N ASP A 193 -13.70 8.07 17.30
CA ASP A 193 -15.11 7.67 17.40
C ASP A 193 -15.90 7.91 16.09
N ARG A 194 -15.54 8.96 15.34
CA ARG A 194 -16.12 9.22 14.01
C ARG A 194 -15.56 8.33 12.91
N GLY A 195 -14.48 7.58 13.17
CA GLY A 195 -13.78 6.82 12.14
C GLY A 195 -13.02 7.70 11.15
N ASP A 196 -12.60 8.90 11.55
CA ASP A 196 -11.89 9.85 10.67
C ASP A 196 -10.45 9.39 10.32
N ASN A 197 -9.99 8.25 10.84
CA ASN A 197 -8.64 7.70 10.68
C ASN A 197 -8.59 6.39 9.85
N THR A 198 -9.66 6.03 9.14
CA THR A 198 -9.76 4.80 8.33
C THR A 198 -10.41 5.06 6.97
N TYR A 199 -10.55 4.02 6.15
CA TYR A 199 -11.22 4.12 4.84
C TYR A 199 -12.66 4.62 4.99
N GLY A 200 -13.03 5.61 4.19
CA GLY A 200 -14.31 6.31 4.28
C GLY A 200 -14.34 7.45 5.29
N GLY A 201 -13.31 7.57 6.15
CA GLY A 201 -13.09 8.72 7.02
C GLY A 201 -12.38 9.87 6.33
N LYS A 202 -12.08 10.92 7.11
CA LYS A 202 -11.35 12.10 6.64
C LYS A 202 -9.91 11.80 6.20
N TYR A 203 -9.23 10.92 6.91
CA TYR A 203 -7.86 10.51 6.63
C TYR A 203 -7.77 8.98 6.61
N VAL A 204 -7.02 8.40 5.68
CA VAL A 204 -6.61 7.00 5.80
C VAL A 204 -5.23 6.95 6.46
N ILE A 205 -5.22 6.56 7.73
CA ILE A 205 -4.00 6.48 8.53
C ILE A 205 -3.55 5.03 8.63
N ASN A 206 -2.26 4.81 8.37
CA ASN A 206 -1.60 3.51 8.37
C ASN A 206 -2.34 2.47 7.52
N PRO A 207 -2.58 2.72 6.21
CA PRO A 207 -3.25 1.75 5.33
C PRO A 207 -2.49 0.41 5.27
N SER A 208 -1.20 0.40 5.59
CA SER A 208 -0.39 -0.81 5.66
C SER A 208 -0.61 -1.68 6.91
N GLY A 209 -1.39 -1.20 7.88
CA GLY A 209 -1.56 -1.81 9.20
C GLY A 209 -0.62 -1.27 10.27
N GLY A 210 0.22 -0.28 9.94
CA GLY A 210 1.07 0.39 10.93
C GLY A 210 2.12 -0.52 11.56
N LEU A 211 2.96 0.02 12.44
CA LEU A 211 3.95 -0.75 13.20
C LEU A 211 3.26 -1.78 14.10
N ILE A 212 2.06 -1.49 14.62
CA ILE A 212 1.30 -2.43 15.48
C ILE A 212 1.13 -3.80 14.82
N SER A 213 0.80 -3.84 13.52
CA SER A 213 0.56 -5.12 12.82
C SER A 213 1.70 -5.51 11.88
N LYS A 214 2.32 -4.55 11.18
CA LYS A 214 3.47 -4.85 10.30
C LYS A 214 4.65 -5.37 11.07
N GLY A 215 4.80 -4.89 12.30
CA GLY A 215 6.01 -5.04 13.07
C GLY A 215 7.05 -3.95 12.81
N HIS A 216 8.10 -3.97 13.61
CA HIS A 216 9.02 -2.84 13.73
C HIS A 216 10.50 -3.23 13.65
N PRO A 217 11.02 -3.61 12.47
CA PRO A 217 12.47 -3.64 12.24
C PRO A 217 12.97 -2.19 12.26
N LEU A 218 13.70 -1.82 13.31
CA LEU A 218 13.99 -0.43 13.68
C LEU A 218 14.51 0.40 12.49
N GLY A 219 15.57 -0.07 11.83
CA GLY A 219 16.18 0.63 10.69
C GLY A 219 15.38 0.59 9.39
N ALA A 220 14.44 -0.35 9.22
CA ALA A 220 13.67 -0.50 7.99
C ALA A 220 12.37 0.30 8.00
N THR A 221 11.86 0.67 9.17
CA THR A 221 10.49 1.20 9.34
C THR A 221 10.27 2.50 8.55
N GLY A 222 11.20 3.46 8.62
CA GLY A 222 11.09 4.69 7.84
C GLY A 222 11.05 4.45 6.33
N LEU A 223 11.81 3.47 5.83
CA LEU A 223 11.80 3.11 4.41
C LEU A 223 10.54 2.31 4.02
N ALA A 224 10.00 1.50 4.93
CA ALA A 224 8.74 0.78 4.71
C ALA A 224 7.54 1.73 4.64
N GLN A 225 7.50 2.76 5.49
CA GLN A 225 6.51 3.84 5.41
C GLN A 225 6.62 4.57 4.05
N CYS A 226 7.84 4.96 3.63
CA CYS A 226 8.09 5.59 2.33
C CYS A 226 7.60 4.71 1.16
N ALA A 227 7.87 3.41 1.21
CA ALA A 227 7.43 2.47 0.18
C ALA A 227 5.90 2.40 0.07
N GLU A 228 5.18 2.30 1.20
CA GLU A 228 3.71 2.29 1.19
C GLU A 228 3.15 3.58 0.60
N LEU A 229 3.61 4.75 1.04
CA LEU A 229 3.11 6.02 0.51
C LEU A 229 3.41 6.19 -0.97
N CYS A 230 4.58 5.72 -1.44
CA CYS A 230 4.88 5.69 -2.86
C CYS A 230 3.93 4.80 -3.65
N TRP A 231 3.57 3.62 -3.13
CA TRP A 231 2.58 2.74 -3.77
C TRP A 231 1.19 3.36 -3.79
N GLN A 232 0.78 4.01 -2.70
CA GLN A 232 -0.50 4.70 -2.59
C GLN A 232 -0.63 5.79 -3.66
N LEU A 233 0.35 6.69 -3.74
CA LEU A 233 0.33 7.80 -4.70
C LEU A 233 0.44 7.33 -6.15
N ARG A 234 1.06 6.18 -6.40
CA ARG A 234 1.16 5.57 -7.73
C ARG A 234 -0.08 4.79 -8.16
N GLY A 235 -1.08 4.61 -7.28
CA GLY A 235 -2.21 3.72 -7.56
C GLY A 235 -1.84 2.23 -7.57
N ALA A 236 -0.79 1.85 -6.84
CA ALA A 236 -0.19 0.51 -6.84
C ALA A 236 -0.29 -0.21 -5.49
N ALA A 237 -1.10 0.27 -4.55
CA ALA A 237 -1.25 -0.33 -3.21
C ALA A 237 -2.26 -1.50 -3.14
N GLY A 238 -2.83 -1.90 -4.29
CA GLY A 238 -3.72 -3.07 -4.38
C GLY A 238 -4.96 -2.92 -3.51
N LYS A 239 -5.24 -3.91 -2.64
CA LYS A 239 -6.39 -3.87 -1.73
C LYS A 239 -6.31 -2.76 -0.66
N ARG A 240 -5.14 -2.16 -0.46
CA ARG A 240 -4.94 -1.05 0.49
C ARG A 240 -5.12 0.32 -0.17
N GLN A 241 -5.44 0.36 -1.46
CA GLN A 241 -5.44 1.61 -2.21
C GLN A 241 -6.41 2.62 -1.61
N VAL A 242 -5.87 3.78 -1.23
CA VAL A 242 -6.65 4.97 -0.88
C VAL A 242 -7.10 5.63 -2.18
N ALA A 243 -8.40 5.81 -2.33
CA ALA A 243 -8.98 6.38 -3.54
C ALA A 243 -8.51 7.84 -3.71
N SER A 244 -8.03 8.17 -4.92
CA SER A 244 -7.68 9.54 -5.31
C SER A 244 -6.61 10.24 -4.46
N ALA A 245 -5.77 9.49 -3.73
CA ALA A 245 -4.68 10.07 -2.93
C ALA A 245 -3.69 10.85 -3.82
N LYS A 246 -3.43 12.11 -3.46
CA LYS A 246 -2.54 13.05 -4.16
C LYS A 246 -1.41 13.55 -3.29
N VAL A 247 -1.65 13.72 -1.99
CA VAL A 247 -0.66 14.15 -1.01
C VAL A 247 -0.58 13.11 0.11
N ALA A 248 0.63 12.65 0.39
CA ALA A 248 0.90 11.70 1.44
C ALA A 248 1.84 12.29 2.49
N LEU A 249 1.61 11.95 3.76
CA LEU A 249 2.44 12.36 4.89
C LEU A 249 3.06 11.14 5.56
N GLN A 250 4.38 11.18 5.75
CA GLN A 250 5.11 10.25 6.59
C GLN A 250 5.48 10.91 7.91
N HIS A 251 5.32 10.17 9.00
CA HIS A 251 5.83 10.50 10.32
C HIS A 251 6.64 9.31 10.88
N ASN A 252 7.93 9.55 11.15
CA ASN A 252 8.82 8.55 11.74
C ASN A 252 9.54 9.14 12.94
N LEU A 253 9.54 8.44 14.08
CA LEU A 253 10.04 8.94 15.35
C LEU A 253 10.97 7.91 16.01
N GLY A 254 11.99 8.37 16.70
CA GLY A 254 12.84 7.55 17.57
C GLY A 254 13.21 8.32 18.84
N LEU A 255 13.13 7.65 19.99
CA LEU A 255 13.45 8.24 21.30
C LEU A 255 14.95 8.50 21.48
N GLY A 256 15.28 9.40 22.43
CA GLY A 256 16.62 9.91 22.65
C GLY A 256 17.05 11.00 21.67
N GLY A 257 16.13 11.45 20.83
CA GLY A 257 16.33 11.26 19.40
C GLY A 257 15.63 12.28 18.53
N ALA A 258 15.00 11.78 17.48
CA ALA A 258 14.60 12.57 16.32
C ALA A 258 13.26 12.13 15.75
N VAL A 259 12.54 13.10 15.21
CA VAL A 259 11.38 12.88 14.35
C VAL A 259 11.69 13.37 12.94
N VAL A 260 11.24 12.63 11.94
CA VAL A 260 11.26 13.02 10.54
C VAL A 260 9.82 13.03 10.01
N VAL A 261 9.40 14.19 9.50
CA VAL A 261 8.13 14.34 8.79
C VAL A 261 8.43 14.63 7.32
N THR A 262 7.75 13.92 6.41
CA THR A 262 7.97 14.05 4.97
C THR A 262 6.64 14.14 4.23
N LEU A 263 6.54 15.06 3.28
CA LEU A 263 5.41 15.18 2.37
C LEU A 263 5.78 14.66 0.99
N TYR A 264 4.88 13.89 0.40
CA TYR A 264 5.03 13.29 -0.93
C TYR A 264 3.86 13.64 -1.84
N ARG A 265 4.15 13.72 -3.14
CA ARG A 265 3.13 13.76 -4.21
C ARG A 265 3.70 13.11 -5.47
N LEU A 266 2.87 12.87 -6.48
CA LEU A 266 3.39 12.51 -7.81
C LEU A 266 4.15 13.70 -8.41
N GLY A 267 5.41 13.48 -8.83
CA GLY A 267 6.22 14.55 -9.44
C GLY A 267 5.75 14.94 -10.85
N PHE A 268 5.11 14.02 -11.56
CA PHE A 268 4.58 14.23 -12.91
C PHE A 268 3.14 13.69 -13.03
N PRO A 269 2.15 14.31 -12.38
CA PRO A 269 0.79 13.77 -12.26
C PRO A 269 0.11 13.58 -13.63
N GLN A 270 0.41 14.45 -14.60
CA GLN A 270 -0.08 14.34 -15.98
C GLN A 270 0.45 13.08 -16.69
N GLN A 271 1.66 12.61 -16.33
CA GLN A 271 2.29 11.45 -16.95
C GLN A 271 1.91 10.13 -16.26
N ALA A 272 1.67 10.16 -14.95
CA ALA A 272 1.02 9.06 -14.23
C ALA A 272 -0.40 8.80 -14.76
N ASN A 273 -1.13 9.87 -15.07
CA ASN A 273 -2.40 9.77 -15.77
C ASN A 273 -2.21 9.33 -17.22
N ARG A 274 -1.14 9.66 -17.96
CA ARG A 274 -0.93 9.10 -19.33
C ARG A 274 -0.66 7.60 -19.35
N SER A 275 -0.02 7.03 -18.34
CA SER A 275 0.02 5.57 -18.16
C SER A 275 -1.35 4.96 -17.85
N ASN A 276 -2.28 5.73 -17.26
CA ASN A 276 -3.67 5.33 -17.00
C ASN A 276 -4.68 5.78 -18.08
N ILE A 277 -4.31 6.71 -18.97
CA ILE A 277 -5.11 7.31 -20.07
C ILE A 277 -4.85 6.59 -21.40
N LYS A 278 -3.74 5.83 -21.53
CA LYS A 278 -3.77 4.68 -22.45
C LYS A 278 -4.82 3.63 -22.02
N THR A 279 -5.41 3.77 -20.84
CA THR A 279 -6.44 2.90 -20.25
C THR A 279 -7.77 3.62 -19.98
N THR A 280 -7.94 4.86 -20.45
CA THR A 280 -9.23 5.59 -20.41
C THR A 280 -9.40 6.45 -21.65
N VAL A 281 -10.03 5.88 -22.68
CA VAL A 281 -10.66 6.68 -23.73
C VAL A 281 -12.07 7.06 -23.25
N SER A 282 -12.23 8.36 -23.06
CA SER A 282 -13.43 9.18 -23.24
C SER A 282 -14.73 8.46 -23.62
N SER A 283 -15.72 8.58 -22.75
CA SER A 283 -17.13 8.35 -23.08
C SER A 283 -17.62 9.40 -24.08
N SER A 284 -17.62 9.03 -25.36
CA SER A 284 -18.51 9.60 -26.36
C SER A 284 -18.91 8.50 -27.34
N THR A 285 -20.13 7.98 -27.12
CA THR A 285 -21.01 7.25 -28.04
C THR A 285 -20.42 6.12 -28.92
N THR A 286 -20.93 4.90 -28.68
CA THR A 286 -20.94 3.66 -29.51
C THR A 286 -19.75 2.68 -29.46
N GLY A 287 -20.02 1.47 -28.92
CA GLY A 287 -19.25 0.23 -29.16
C GLY A 287 -18.60 -0.40 -27.92
N ALA A 288 -19.09 -1.55 -27.45
CA ALA A 288 -18.50 -2.30 -26.34
C ALA A 288 -17.09 -2.82 -26.68
N THR A 289 -16.07 -2.46 -25.89
CA THR A 289 -14.68 -2.90 -26.09
C THR A 289 -14.34 -4.09 -25.18
N MET A 290 -13.78 -5.15 -25.77
CA MET A 290 -13.43 -6.42 -25.10
C MET A 290 -12.28 -6.28 -24.10
N LYS A 291 -12.43 -6.85 -22.88
CA LYS A 291 -11.42 -6.81 -21.81
C LYS A 291 -10.14 -7.55 -22.17
N CYS A 292 -10.21 -8.57 -23.02
CA CYS A 292 -9.06 -9.34 -23.48
C CYS A 292 -8.20 -8.63 -24.53
N THR A 293 -8.63 -7.48 -25.08
CA THR A 293 -7.87 -6.77 -26.14
C THR A 293 -6.42 -6.46 -25.74
N PRO A 294 -6.14 -5.91 -24.54
CA PRO A 294 -4.77 -5.59 -24.12
C PRO A 294 -3.83 -6.79 -24.07
N PHE A 295 -4.35 -8.00 -23.81
CA PHE A 295 -3.54 -9.22 -23.83
C PHE A 295 -3.00 -9.50 -25.24
N PHE A 296 -3.83 -9.37 -26.27
CA PHE A 296 -3.41 -9.61 -27.66
C PHE A 296 -2.43 -8.54 -28.15
N ASP A 297 -2.61 -7.28 -27.74
CA ASP A 297 -1.67 -6.19 -28.03
C ASP A 297 -0.30 -6.44 -27.35
N GLU A 298 -0.30 -6.98 -26.14
CA GLU A 298 0.93 -7.38 -25.43
C GLU A 298 1.63 -8.56 -26.12
N VAL A 299 0.88 -9.57 -26.55
CA VAL A 299 1.41 -10.71 -27.33
C VAL A 299 2.03 -10.22 -28.63
N GLU A 300 1.35 -9.33 -29.36
CA GLU A 300 1.88 -8.72 -30.59
C GLU A 300 3.16 -7.92 -30.33
N THR A 301 3.20 -7.16 -29.24
CA THR A 301 4.39 -6.41 -28.84
C THR A 301 5.55 -7.35 -28.51
N ARG A 302 5.29 -8.44 -27.78
CA ARG A 302 6.30 -9.45 -27.43
C ARG A 302 6.81 -10.22 -28.65
N MET A 303 6.00 -10.37 -29.69
CA MET A 303 6.46 -10.96 -30.96
C MET A 303 7.53 -10.11 -31.65
N LYS A 304 7.54 -8.79 -31.47
CA LYS A 304 8.57 -7.92 -32.07
C LYS A 304 9.96 -8.16 -31.48
N THR A 305 10.04 -8.59 -30.22
CA THR A 305 11.31 -8.83 -29.52
C THR A 305 11.68 -10.31 -29.43
N GLU A 306 10.69 -11.19 -29.27
CA GLU A 306 10.90 -12.61 -28.95
C GLU A 306 10.26 -13.56 -29.99
N GLY A 307 9.65 -13.02 -31.04
CA GLY A 307 8.87 -13.76 -32.04
C GLY A 307 9.58 -14.96 -32.65
N SER A 308 10.81 -14.77 -33.14
CA SER A 308 11.61 -15.82 -33.76
C SER A 308 11.91 -16.99 -32.80
N SER A 309 12.01 -16.72 -31.49
CA SER A 309 12.18 -17.75 -30.46
C SER A 309 10.89 -18.52 -30.21
N MET A 310 9.76 -17.81 -30.14
CA MET A 310 8.43 -18.40 -29.96
C MET A 310 8.02 -19.28 -31.15
N VAL A 311 8.26 -18.82 -32.39
CA VAL A 311 8.02 -19.59 -33.62
C VAL A 311 8.79 -20.91 -33.61
N LYS A 312 10.08 -20.91 -33.24
CA LYS A 312 10.90 -22.13 -33.15
C LYS A 312 10.36 -23.15 -32.15
N LYS A 313 9.81 -22.70 -31.02
CA LYS A 313 9.30 -23.57 -29.93
C LYS A 313 7.90 -24.12 -30.21
N ILE A 314 7.03 -23.29 -30.80
CA ILE A 314 5.60 -23.60 -30.92
C ILE A 314 5.30 -24.23 -32.28
N LYS A 315 5.76 -23.62 -33.38
CA LYS A 315 5.52 -24.06 -34.78
C LYS A 315 4.05 -24.36 -35.06
N GLY A 316 3.16 -23.40 -34.80
CA GLY A 316 1.72 -23.56 -34.95
C GLY A 316 0.96 -22.26 -34.71
N SER A 317 -0.37 -22.32 -34.79
CA SER A 317 -1.25 -21.15 -34.67
C SER A 317 -2.40 -21.40 -33.69
N PHE A 318 -2.76 -20.35 -32.94
CA PHE A 318 -3.85 -20.36 -31.97
C PHE A 318 -4.94 -19.39 -32.40
N LEU A 319 -6.16 -19.89 -32.59
CA LEU A 319 -7.35 -19.09 -32.81
C LEU A 319 -8.09 -18.91 -31.48
N PHE A 320 -8.29 -17.68 -31.04
CA PHE A 320 -9.06 -17.35 -29.85
C PHE A 320 -10.42 -16.82 -30.27
N LYS A 321 -11.49 -17.53 -29.89
CA LYS A 321 -12.87 -17.08 -30.05
C LYS A 321 -13.40 -16.65 -28.69
N ILE A 322 -13.38 -15.34 -28.43
CA ILE A 322 -13.77 -14.79 -27.13
C ILE A 322 -15.15 -14.15 -27.23
N THR A 323 -16.07 -14.60 -26.37
CA THR A 323 -17.43 -14.06 -26.31
C THR A 323 -17.46 -12.85 -25.38
N GLY A 324 -17.84 -11.69 -25.90
CA GLY A 324 -17.95 -10.43 -25.17
C GLY A 324 -19.16 -10.35 -24.25
N GLY A 325 -19.22 -9.30 -23.45
CA GLY A 325 -20.39 -9.01 -22.59
C GLY A 325 -21.66 -8.70 -23.39
N ASP A 326 -21.52 -8.36 -24.67
CA ASP A 326 -22.59 -8.14 -25.64
C ASP A 326 -23.05 -9.44 -26.34
N GLY A 327 -22.45 -10.59 -25.99
CA GLY A 327 -22.76 -11.90 -26.59
C GLY A 327 -22.13 -12.14 -27.96
N LYS A 328 -21.38 -11.18 -28.52
CA LYS A 328 -20.68 -11.35 -29.80
C LYS A 328 -19.39 -12.11 -29.62
N VAL A 329 -19.05 -12.94 -30.62
CA VAL A 329 -17.77 -13.66 -30.67
C VAL A 329 -16.76 -12.82 -31.44
N HIS A 330 -15.62 -12.57 -30.83
CA HIS A 330 -14.49 -11.89 -31.43
C HIS A 330 -13.34 -12.88 -31.64
N GLU A 331 -12.69 -12.81 -32.81
CA GLU A 331 -11.63 -13.74 -33.16
C GLU A 331 -10.26 -13.06 -33.23
N TRP A 332 -9.26 -13.69 -32.59
CA TRP A 332 -7.85 -13.35 -32.72
C TRP A 332 -7.07 -14.59 -33.14
N LEU A 333 -6.27 -14.47 -34.19
CA LEU A 333 -5.33 -15.49 -34.63
C LEU A 333 -3.92 -15.08 -34.20
N VAL A 334 -3.29 -15.91 -33.38
CA VAL A 334 -1.88 -15.85 -33.04
C VAL A 334 -1.15 -16.87 -33.92
N ASP A 335 -0.49 -16.42 -34.98
CA ASP A 335 0.24 -17.28 -35.91
C ASP A 335 1.74 -17.30 -35.54
N LEU A 336 2.24 -18.49 -35.22
CA LEU A 336 3.64 -18.75 -34.88
C LEU A 336 4.24 -19.86 -35.77
N LYS A 337 3.82 -19.93 -37.03
CA LYS A 337 4.34 -20.90 -38.02
C LYS A 337 5.65 -20.47 -38.67
N SER A 338 5.84 -19.17 -38.93
CA SER A 338 6.98 -18.65 -39.69
C SER A 338 7.38 -17.23 -39.28
N GLY A 339 8.59 -16.82 -39.64
CA GLY A 339 9.11 -15.46 -39.37
C GLY A 339 9.21 -15.15 -37.87
N SER A 340 8.74 -13.97 -37.49
CA SER A 340 8.58 -13.54 -36.08
C SER A 340 7.19 -13.83 -35.50
N GLY A 341 6.30 -14.45 -36.28
CA GLY A 341 4.89 -14.60 -35.93
C GLY A 341 4.06 -13.31 -36.08
N SER A 342 2.75 -13.44 -35.94
CA SER A 342 1.79 -12.34 -36.05
C SER A 342 0.56 -12.54 -35.16
N VAL A 343 -0.12 -11.43 -34.85
CA VAL A 343 -1.46 -11.43 -34.24
C VAL A 343 -2.41 -10.75 -35.21
N THR A 344 -3.51 -11.41 -35.57
CA THR A 344 -4.53 -10.89 -36.49
C THR A 344 -5.88 -10.90 -35.82
N LYS A 345 -6.59 -9.77 -35.79
CA LYS A 345 -7.98 -9.68 -35.34
C LYS A 345 -8.90 -9.63 -36.57
N GLY A 346 -9.96 -10.43 -36.58
CA GLY A 346 -10.84 -10.51 -37.74
C GLY A 346 -12.00 -11.48 -37.54
N THR A 347 -12.64 -11.87 -38.64
CA THR A 347 -13.73 -12.86 -38.65
C THR A 347 -13.42 -13.94 -39.68
N GLY A 348 -13.74 -15.20 -39.37
CA GLY A 348 -13.49 -16.32 -40.28
C GLY A 348 -12.03 -16.78 -40.29
N LEU A 349 -11.29 -16.46 -39.22
CA LEU A 349 -9.89 -16.87 -39.09
C LEU A 349 -9.79 -18.37 -38.79
N LYS A 350 -8.69 -18.99 -39.22
CA LYS A 350 -8.41 -20.41 -38.97
C LYS A 350 -7.07 -20.55 -38.27
N GLY A 351 -7.04 -21.30 -37.17
CA GLY A 351 -5.83 -21.67 -36.44
C GLY A 351 -5.77 -23.18 -36.23
N ASP A 352 -4.57 -23.70 -35.98
CA ASP A 352 -4.37 -25.14 -35.76
C ASP A 352 -5.00 -25.61 -34.44
N CYS A 353 -5.04 -24.73 -33.44
CA CYS A 353 -5.72 -24.94 -32.16
C CYS A 353 -6.67 -23.77 -31.90
N THR A 354 -7.94 -24.05 -31.59
CA THR A 354 -8.96 -23.04 -31.31
C THR A 354 -9.37 -23.08 -29.84
N ILE A 355 -9.29 -21.93 -29.19
CA ILE A 355 -9.60 -21.68 -27.78
C ILE A 355 -10.88 -20.85 -27.72
N ILE A 356 -11.91 -21.35 -27.04
CA ILE A 356 -13.22 -20.72 -26.96
C ILE A 356 -13.53 -20.45 -25.48
N MET A 357 -13.75 -19.18 -25.14
CA MET A 357 -14.02 -18.71 -23.77
C MET A 357 -14.89 -17.47 -23.76
N LYS A 358 -15.47 -17.13 -22.60
CA LYS A 358 -16.02 -15.80 -22.33
C LYS A 358 -14.89 -14.84 -21.95
N ASP A 359 -15.07 -13.56 -22.28
CA ASP A 359 -14.08 -12.50 -22.03
C ASP A 359 -13.65 -12.43 -20.54
N GLY A 360 -14.62 -12.51 -19.62
CA GLY A 360 -14.33 -12.55 -18.18
C GLY A 360 -13.54 -13.79 -17.74
N ASP A 361 -13.93 -14.99 -18.19
CA ASP A 361 -13.26 -16.24 -17.82
C ASP A 361 -11.84 -16.31 -18.42
N PHE A 362 -11.64 -15.77 -19.62
CA PHE A 362 -10.33 -15.64 -20.24
C PHE A 362 -9.42 -14.74 -19.42
N MET A 363 -9.92 -13.60 -18.95
CA MET A 363 -9.16 -12.68 -18.09
C MET A 363 -8.81 -13.32 -16.74
N ASP A 364 -9.74 -14.03 -16.12
CA ASP A 364 -9.47 -14.76 -14.88
C ASP A 364 -8.42 -15.87 -15.08
N MET A 365 -8.38 -16.49 -16.26
CA MET A 365 -7.38 -17.51 -16.59
C MET A 365 -5.98 -16.92 -16.76
N ILE A 366 -5.82 -15.84 -17.54
CA ILE A 366 -4.50 -15.22 -17.77
C ILE A 366 -3.97 -14.51 -16.52
N THR A 367 -4.85 -14.00 -15.65
CA THR A 367 -4.46 -13.40 -14.35
C THR A 367 -4.20 -14.45 -13.27
N GLY A 368 -4.40 -15.74 -13.57
CA GLY A 368 -4.12 -16.85 -12.66
C GLY A 368 -5.18 -17.08 -11.57
N LYS A 369 -6.33 -16.40 -11.62
CA LYS A 369 -7.46 -16.63 -10.71
C LYS A 369 -8.13 -17.98 -10.94
N ILE A 370 -8.13 -18.47 -12.18
CA ILE A 370 -8.55 -19.84 -12.52
C ILE A 370 -7.44 -20.54 -13.31
N GLY A 371 -7.12 -21.78 -12.93
CA GLY A 371 -6.20 -22.62 -13.69
C GLY A 371 -6.85 -23.15 -14.98
N ALA A 372 -6.07 -23.28 -16.06
CA ALA A 372 -6.57 -23.74 -17.36
C ALA A 372 -7.24 -25.13 -17.30
N GLN A 373 -6.71 -26.08 -16.53
CA GLN A 373 -7.34 -27.39 -16.29
C GLN A 373 -8.71 -27.25 -15.64
N LYS A 374 -8.82 -26.41 -14.59
CA LYS A 374 -10.09 -26.15 -13.89
C LYS A 374 -11.10 -25.46 -14.81
N ALA A 375 -10.65 -24.52 -15.64
CA ALA A 375 -11.50 -23.86 -16.64
C ALA A 375 -12.02 -24.86 -17.70
N PHE A 376 -11.19 -25.82 -18.12
CA PHE A 376 -11.58 -26.85 -19.07
C PHE A 376 -12.63 -27.82 -18.49
N PHE A 377 -12.37 -28.39 -17.30
CA PHE A 377 -13.30 -29.32 -16.65
C PHE A 377 -14.62 -28.67 -16.21
N SER A 378 -14.64 -27.36 -15.97
CA SER A 378 -15.87 -26.61 -15.65
C SER A 378 -16.65 -26.13 -16.88
N GLY A 379 -16.18 -26.47 -18.09
CA GLY A 379 -16.82 -26.06 -19.35
C GLY A 379 -16.62 -24.58 -19.72
N LYS A 380 -15.83 -23.83 -18.95
CA LYS A 380 -15.51 -22.42 -19.20
C LYS A 380 -14.47 -22.21 -20.30
N LEU A 381 -13.64 -23.23 -20.54
CA LEU A 381 -12.66 -23.30 -21.61
C LEU A 381 -12.98 -24.49 -22.51
N LYS A 382 -13.25 -24.23 -23.78
CA LYS A 382 -13.37 -25.27 -24.81
C LYS A 382 -12.20 -25.16 -25.79
N ILE A 383 -11.58 -26.29 -26.09
CA ILE A 383 -10.44 -26.39 -27.01
C ILE A 383 -10.82 -27.32 -28.15
N THR A 384 -10.52 -26.94 -29.38
CA THR A 384 -10.73 -27.76 -30.58
C THR A 384 -9.51 -27.67 -31.51
N GLY A 385 -9.31 -28.65 -32.39
CA GLY A 385 -8.12 -28.75 -33.24
C GLY A 385 -6.97 -29.50 -32.56
N ASN A 386 -5.73 -29.07 -32.82
CA ASN A 386 -4.52 -29.73 -32.33
C ASN A 386 -4.33 -29.51 -30.82
N THR A 387 -4.71 -30.53 -30.04
CA THR A 387 -4.64 -30.52 -28.57
C THR A 387 -3.20 -30.51 -28.03
N GLY A 388 -2.22 -31.00 -28.79
CA GLY A 388 -0.80 -30.91 -28.41
C GLY A 388 -0.28 -29.46 -28.40
N LEU A 389 -0.79 -28.61 -29.29
CA LEU A 389 -0.50 -27.17 -29.26
C LEU A 389 -1.13 -26.50 -28.05
N ALA A 390 -2.29 -26.94 -27.58
CA ALA A 390 -2.94 -26.36 -26.40
C ALA A 390 -2.07 -26.44 -25.13
N MET A 391 -1.25 -27.48 -24.98
CA MET A 391 -0.29 -27.58 -23.86
C MET A 391 0.82 -26.53 -23.94
N LYS A 392 1.15 -26.05 -25.15
CA LYS A 392 2.15 -24.99 -25.38
C LYS A 392 1.58 -23.58 -25.23
N LEU A 393 0.27 -23.44 -25.01
CA LEU A 393 -0.40 -22.15 -24.82
C LEU A 393 0.22 -21.34 -23.69
N GLN A 394 0.70 -22.00 -22.62
CA GLN A 394 1.36 -21.34 -21.50
C GLN A 394 2.62 -20.57 -21.92
N SER A 395 3.29 -21.00 -22.99
CA SER A 395 4.46 -20.28 -23.53
C SER A 395 4.10 -18.96 -24.19
N ILE A 396 2.84 -18.75 -24.60
CA ILE A 396 2.36 -17.46 -25.13
C ILE A 396 1.67 -16.59 -24.07
N MET A 397 1.39 -17.14 -22.89
CA MET A 397 0.88 -16.37 -21.76
C MET A 397 2.02 -15.55 -21.11
N PRO A 398 1.70 -14.43 -20.46
CA PRO A 398 2.69 -13.69 -19.66
C PRO A 398 3.23 -14.57 -18.52
N GLU A 399 4.54 -14.53 -18.27
CA GLU A 399 5.13 -15.32 -17.19
C GLU A 399 4.56 -14.88 -15.84
N LYS A 400 4.12 -15.86 -15.03
CA LYS A 400 3.88 -15.60 -13.61
C LYS A 400 5.21 -15.12 -13.00
N PRO A 401 5.22 -14.06 -12.17
CA PRO A 401 6.42 -13.67 -11.45
C PRO A 401 6.95 -14.89 -10.69
N LYS A 402 8.13 -15.40 -11.07
CA LYS A 402 8.79 -16.46 -10.29
C LYS A 402 9.18 -15.82 -8.96
N SER A 403 8.51 -16.23 -7.89
CA SER A 403 8.99 -16.01 -6.53
C SER A 403 10.34 -16.71 -6.41
N LYS A 404 11.42 -15.95 -6.47
CA LYS A 404 12.74 -16.48 -6.12
C LYS A 404 12.87 -16.41 -4.60
N LEU A 405 13.23 -17.57 -4.05
CA LEU A 405 13.47 -17.92 -2.66
C LEU A 405 14.40 -16.94 -1.95
#